data_AF-A0A2S2DUL2-F1
#
_entry.id   AF-A0A2S2DUL2-F1
#
_cell.length_a   1.000
_cell.length_b   1.000
_cell.length_c   1.000
_cell.angle_alpha   90.00
_cell.angle_beta   90.00
_cell.angle_gamma   90.00
#
_symmetry.space_group_name_H-M   'P 1'
#
loop_
_entity.id
_entity.type
_entity.pdbx_description
1 polymer ?
#
loop_
_entity_poly.entity_id
_entity_poly.type
_entity_poly.pdbx_seq_one_letter_code
_entity_poly.pdbx_strand_id
1 'polypeptide(L)'
;MKNIDEWVEWLSLNPELAEKYYPEIMQGLTEHIKNSEPYFAALIIQKLPDHFPKWKAEAENHFGIKRKKTIQGYIDLLKAVLIEYEYPSEIEQKAVESVRDELAEQLKYWDKLIDTRFWLTTIFEEKEQTKHTFKSIKREIENNGCFILKTESDTVKIYTPELAVIFTTKELPARNMDTKTETTINGWDYLNTFIEAYKEGEQYFETEFKVSPNTLYGANAEQYVRDIHINYFHVQHTGINEGWGYVKKQFPFIITHKAVKEFGYYSGIVNKVEEQIKKYPRLFATFDKCEHNLQSQQTATKSEQETPKIFEELFYNPEHANPCLKILCELEPPTIDGNNNYIGKAKGVFPLWVKVLKSHKPEPLIKHFKDIVYKDLLNEKVKGLNLTKDASEFRKQYKRLENDNIELDIKTILSQFSQSGKLGK
;
A
#
# COMPACT_ATOMS: atom_id res chain seq x y z
N MET A 1 -38.04 -22.94 -6.86
CA MET A 1 -37.21 -23.03 -8.08
C MET A 1 -37.56 -24.33 -8.80
N LYS A 2 -37.73 -24.31 -10.13
CA LYS A 2 -38.22 -25.48 -10.89
C LYS A 2 -37.13 -26.31 -11.56
N ASN A 3 -35.87 -25.89 -11.51
CA ASN A 3 -34.75 -26.64 -12.07
C ASN A 3 -33.57 -26.66 -11.06
N ILE A 4 -32.96 -27.83 -10.89
CA ILE A 4 -31.79 -28.02 -10.02
C ILE A 4 -30.57 -27.30 -10.60
N ASP A 5 -30.49 -27.19 -11.93
CA ASP A 5 -29.39 -26.50 -12.62
C ASP A 5 -29.41 -24.99 -12.34
N GLU A 6 -30.60 -24.37 -12.37
CA GLU A 6 -30.78 -22.95 -12.00
C GLU A 6 -30.44 -22.68 -10.53
N TRP A 7 -30.65 -23.67 -9.67
CA TRP A 7 -30.35 -23.56 -8.25
C TRP A 7 -28.86 -23.76 -7.97
N VAL A 8 -28.19 -24.68 -8.67
CA VAL A 8 -26.72 -24.87 -8.62
C VAL A 8 -26.00 -23.66 -9.18
N GLU A 9 -26.49 -23.07 -10.28
CA GLU A 9 -25.96 -21.83 -10.84
C GLU A 9 -26.19 -20.62 -9.91
N TRP A 10 -27.35 -20.55 -9.24
CA TRP A 10 -27.58 -19.52 -8.23
C TRP A 10 -26.65 -19.67 -7.01
N LEU A 11 -26.41 -20.91 -6.57
CA LEU A 11 -25.50 -21.26 -5.48
C LEU A 11 -24.07 -20.81 -5.76
N SER A 12 -23.55 -21.08 -6.97
CA SER A 12 -22.20 -20.67 -7.35
C SER A 12 -22.04 -19.15 -7.43
N LEU A 13 -23.13 -18.44 -7.72
CA LEU A 13 -23.15 -16.98 -7.79
C LEU A 13 -23.40 -16.29 -6.45
N ASN A 14 -23.82 -17.00 -5.40
CA ASN A 14 -24.19 -16.42 -4.10
C ASN A 14 -23.74 -17.28 -2.90
N PRO A 15 -22.45 -17.66 -2.79
CA PRO A 15 -21.99 -18.63 -1.79
C PRO A 15 -22.27 -18.21 -0.35
N GLU A 16 -22.09 -16.93 0.00
CA GLU A 16 -22.35 -16.42 1.36
C GLU A 16 -23.84 -16.46 1.74
N LEU A 17 -24.73 -16.15 0.79
CA LEU A 17 -26.17 -16.24 1.02
C LEU A 17 -26.61 -17.71 1.08
N ALA A 18 -26.01 -18.57 0.27
CA ALA A 18 -26.28 -19.99 0.32
C ALA A 18 -25.85 -20.62 1.64
N GLU A 19 -24.67 -20.26 2.16
CA GLU A 19 -24.18 -20.72 3.45
C GLU A 19 -25.03 -20.19 4.61
N LYS A 20 -25.51 -18.94 4.50
CA LYS A 20 -26.41 -18.34 5.50
C LYS A 20 -27.81 -18.96 5.52
N TYR A 21 -28.41 -19.23 4.36
CA TYR A 21 -29.81 -19.67 4.25
C TYR A 21 -29.98 -21.18 4.09
N TYR A 22 -28.93 -21.89 3.67
CA TYR A 22 -28.93 -23.34 3.43
C TYR A 22 -27.67 -24.02 3.98
N PRO A 23 -27.34 -23.84 5.27
CA PRO A 23 -26.08 -24.31 5.85
C PRO A 23 -25.89 -25.84 5.78
N GLU A 24 -26.97 -26.61 5.92
CA GLU A 24 -26.92 -28.09 5.86
C GLU A 24 -26.61 -28.61 4.45
N ILE A 25 -27.12 -27.91 3.43
CA ILE A 25 -26.85 -28.20 2.03
C ILE A 25 -25.41 -27.83 1.70
N MET A 26 -24.95 -26.66 2.15
CA MET A 26 -23.57 -26.21 1.93
C MET A 26 -22.58 -27.13 2.65
N GLN A 27 -22.87 -27.54 3.89
CA GLN A 27 -22.09 -28.53 4.61
C GLN A 27 -22.05 -29.86 3.86
N GLY A 28 -23.19 -30.34 3.34
CA GLY A 28 -23.27 -31.55 2.52
C GLY A 28 -22.51 -31.42 1.19
N LEU A 29 -22.55 -30.26 0.54
CA LEU A 29 -21.80 -29.98 -0.70
C LEU A 29 -20.29 -29.91 -0.41
N THR A 30 -19.89 -29.25 0.67
CA THR A 30 -18.50 -29.19 1.13
C THR A 30 -17.99 -30.57 1.54
N GLU A 31 -18.79 -31.39 2.24
CA GLU A 31 -18.49 -32.79 2.50
C GLU A 31 -18.42 -33.60 1.22
N HIS A 32 -19.32 -33.37 0.26
CA HIS A 32 -19.31 -34.08 -1.02
C HIS A 32 -18.10 -33.69 -1.88
N ILE A 33 -17.64 -32.43 -1.83
CA ILE A 33 -16.40 -31.97 -2.47
C ILE A 33 -15.19 -32.56 -1.74
N LYS A 34 -15.17 -32.55 -0.41
CA LYS A 34 -14.11 -33.21 0.40
C LYS A 34 -14.04 -34.72 0.19
N ASN A 35 -15.17 -35.34 -0.13
CA ASN A 35 -15.31 -36.76 -0.44
C ASN A 35 -15.29 -37.06 -1.96
N SER A 36 -15.22 -36.04 -2.80
CA SER A 36 -15.08 -36.23 -4.24
C SER A 36 -13.66 -36.68 -4.51
N GLU A 37 -13.50 -37.66 -5.41
CA GLU A 37 -12.16 -38.19 -5.66
C GLU A 37 -11.22 -37.08 -6.14
N PRO A 38 -9.97 -37.01 -5.67
CA PRO A 38 -9.02 -35.97 -6.04
C PRO A 38 -8.87 -35.77 -7.56
N TYR A 39 -9.15 -36.83 -8.34
CA TYR A 39 -9.23 -36.78 -9.79
C TYR A 39 -10.29 -35.81 -10.33
N PHE A 40 -11.45 -35.71 -9.69
CA PHE A 40 -12.53 -34.81 -10.12
C PHE A 40 -12.19 -33.34 -9.85
N ALA A 41 -11.63 -33.03 -8.67
CA ALA A 41 -11.13 -31.70 -8.35
C ALA A 41 -10.02 -31.27 -9.33
N ALA A 42 -9.05 -32.16 -9.57
CA ALA A 42 -8.00 -31.95 -10.57
C ALA A 42 -8.56 -31.67 -11.97
N LEU A 43 -9.59 -32.41 -12.40
CA LEU A 43 -10.25 -32.21 -13.69
C LEU A 43 -10.96 -30.86 -13.79
N ILE A 44 -11.63 -30.41 -12.72
CA ILE A 44 -12.26 -29.08 -12.67
C ILE A 44 -11.19 -27.99 -12.80
N ILE A 45 -10.12 -28.09 -12.01
CA ILE A 45 -9.00 -27.13 -12.02
C ILE A 45 -8.41 -27.00 -13.43
N GLN A 46 -8.14 -28.12 -14.10
CA GLN A 46 -7.59 -28.13 -15.44
C GLN A 46 -8.51 -27.51 -16.50
N LYS A 47 -9.83 -27.50 -16.25
CA LYS A 47 -10.84 -26.92 -17.16
C LYS A 47 -11.19 -25.47 -16.85
N LEU A 48 -10.75 -24.92 -15.70
CA LEU A 48 -11.03 -23.52 -15.36
C LEU A 48 -10.61 -22.55 -16.48
N PRO A 49 -9.44 -22.69 -17.13
CA PRO A 49 -9.06 -21.75 -18.17
C PRO A 49 -10.01 -21.74 -19.37
N ASP A 50 -10.60 -22.89 -19.72
CA ASP A 50 -11.54 -23.03 -20.84
C ASP A 50 -12.83 -22.21 -20.63
N HIS A 51 -13.16 -21.85 -19.39
CA HIS A 51 -14.32 -21.02 -19.07
C HIS A 51 -14.08 -19.52 -19.31
N PHE A 52 -12.82 -19.09 -19.47
CA PHE A 52 -12.47 -17.68 -19.58
C PHE A 52 -13.17 -16.94 -20.74
N PRO A 53 -13.29 -17.48 -21.97
CA PRO A 53 -14.04 -16.82 -23.04
C PRO A 53 -15.51 -16.60 -22.68
N LYS A 54 -16.14 -17.57 -22.00
CA LYS A 54 -17.53 -17.46 -21.54
C LYS A 54 -17.66 -16.38 -20.47
N TRP A 55 -16.78 -16.38 -19.47
CA TRP A 55 -16.75 -15.38 -18.41
C TRP A 55 -16.54 -13.97 -18.95
N LYS A 56 -15.66 -13.82 -19.95
CA LYS A 56 -15.43 -12.56 -20.66
C LYS A 56 -16.70 -12.06 -21.34
N ALA A 57 -17.37 -12.90 -22.13
CA ALA A 57 -18.62 -12.54 -22.77
C ALA A 57 -19.71 -12.17 -21.76
N GLU A 58 -19.81 -12.92 -20.65
CA GLU A 58 -20.76 -12.64 -19.57
C GLU A 58 -20.49 -11.28 -18.90
N ALA A 59 -19.24 -10.99 -18.55
CA ALA A 59 -18.85 -9.72 -17.96
C ALA A 59 -19.08 -8.54 -18.91
N GLU A 60 -18.84 -8.72 -20.21
CA GLU A 60 -19.10 -7.71 -21.25
C GLU A 60 -20.61 -7.43 -21.44
N ASN A 61 -21.47 -8.41 -21.13
CA ASN A 61 -22.94 -8.27 -21.15
C ASN A 61 -23.51 -7.60 -19.90
N HIS A 62 -22.67 -7.23 -18.93
CA HIS A 62 -23.07 -6.52 -17.73
C HIS A 62 -22.50 -5.10 -17.70
N PHE A 63 -23.15 -4.22 -16.93
CA PHE A 63 -22.71 -2.83 -16.74
C PHE A 63 -22.69 -2.46 -15.26
N GLY A 64 -21.91 -1.43 -14.91
CA GLY A 64 -21.81 -0.87 -13.56
C GLY A 64 -21.55 -1.91 -12.47
N ILE A 65 -22.30 -1.82 -11.37
CA ILE A 65 -22.18 -2.69 -10.19
C ILE A 65 -22.28 -4.18 -10.55
N LYS A 66 -23.17 -4.57 -11.47
CA LYS A 66 -23.37 -5.99 -11.83
C LYS A 66 -22.11 -6.55 -12.49
N ARG A 67 -21.53 -5.83 -13.45
CA ARG A 67 -20.28 -6.22 -14.11
C ARG A 67 -19.15 -6.36 -13.10
N LYS A 68 -19.02 -5.38 -12.20
CA LYS A 68 -18.00 -5.40 -11.16
C LYS A 68 -18.14 -6.62 -10.26
N LYS A 69 -19.35 -6.92 -9.77
CA LYS A 69 -19.62 -8.11 -8.94
C LYS A 69 -19.27 -9.40 -9.67
N THR A 70 -19.65 -9.52 -10.94
CA THR A 70 -19.31 -10.68 -11.77
C THR A 70 -17.79 -10.84 -11.93
N ILE A 71 -17.08 -9.76 -12.28
CA ILE A 71 -15.61 -9.79 -12.40
C ILE A 71 -14.96 -10.13 -11.05
N GLN A 72 -15.45 -9.56 -9.95
CA GLN A 72 -14.93 -9.85 -8.61
C GLN A 72 -15.10 -11.33 -8.26
N GLY A 73 -16.25 -11.93 -8.57
CA GLY A 73 -16.46 -13.37 -8.37
C GLY A 73 -15.46 -14.24 -9.15
N TYR A 74 -15.07 -13.82 -10.37
CA TYR A 74 -14.01 -14.51 -11.11
C TYR A 74 -12.63 -14.32 -10.47
N ILE A 75 -12.31 -13.12 -9.98
CA ILE A 75 -11.07 -12.84 -9.25
C ILE A 75 -10.99 -13.71 -7.98
N ASP A 76 -12.07 -13.78 -7.22
CA ASP A 76 -12.13 -14.53 -5.96
C ASP A 76 -11.97 -16.02 -6.21
N LEU A 77 -12.64 -16.58 -7.22
CA LEU A 77 -12.46 -17.97 -7.66
C LEU A 77 -11.00 -18.25 -8.05
N LEU A 78 -10.38 -17.37 -8.83
CA LEU A 78 -8.99 -17.56 -9.27
C LEU A 78 -8.00 -17.45 -8.10
N LYS A 79 -8.22 -16.56 -7.13
CA LYS A 79 -7.39 -16.45 -5.92
C LYS A 79 -7.55 -17.65 -5.01
N ALA A 80 -8.79 -18.13 -4.84
CA ALA A 80 -9.06 -19.33 -4.06
C ALA A 80 -8.25 -20.52 -4.61
N VAL A 81 -8.24 -20.70 -5.93
CA VAL A 81 -7.47 -21.76 -6.59
C VAL A 81 -5.95 -21.50 -6.57
N LEU A 82 -5.49 -20.28 -6.77
CA LEU A 82 -4.05 -20.03 -6.90
C LEU A 82 -3.31 -19.90 -5.55
N ILE A 83 -4.01 -19.47 -4.50
CA ILE A 83 -3.41 -18.96 -3.26
C ILE A 83 -3.97 -19.64 -2.01
N GLU A 84 -5.31 -19.75 -1.90
CA GLU A 84 -5.95 -20.08 -0.62
C GLU A 84 -6.19 -21.58 -0.41
N TYR A 85 -6.44 -22.32 -1.48
CA TYR A 85 -6.76 -23.74 -1.39
C TYR A 85 -5.50 -24.59 -1.22
N GLU A 86 -5.43 -25.32 -0.11
CA GLU A 86 -4.41 -26.33 0.12
C GLU A 86 -4.74 -27.58 -0.71
N TYR A 87 -3.82 -28.04 -1.54
CA TYR A 87 -3.98 -29.21 -2.40
C TYR A 87 -3.42 -30.47 -1.73
N PRO A 88 -4.25 -31.30 -1.08
CA PRO A 88 -3.78 -32.42 -0.26
C PRO A 88 -3.24 -33.58 -1.09
N SER A 89 -3.64 -33.72 -2.37
CA SER A 89 -3.16 -34.78 -3.25
C SER A 89 -2.16 -34.29 -4.29
N GLU A 90 -1.24 -35.19 -4.69
CA GLU A 90 -0.26 -34.92 -5.76
C GLU A 90 -0.94 -34.66 -7.12
N ILE A 91 -2.10 -35.28 -7.36
CA ILE A 91 -2.86 -35.14 -8.61
C ILE A 91 -3.44 -33.71 -8.72
N GLU A 92 -3.99 -33.16 -7.64
CA GLU A 92 -4.51 -31.80 -7.63
C GLU A 92 -3.39 -30.75 -7.72
N GLN A 93 -2.25 -30.99 -7.05
CA GLN A 93 -1.07 -30.12 -7.16
C GLN A 93 -0.58 -30.03 -8.61
N LYS A 94 -0.40 -31.18 -9.26
CA LYS A 94 -0.03 -31.25 -10.68
C LYS A 94 -1.07 -30.59 -11.58
N ALA A 95 -2.35 -30.73 -11.26
CA ALA A 95 -3.42 -30.07 -12.00
C ALA A 95 -3.30 -28.55 -11.92
N VAL A 96 -3.17 -27.96 -10.72
CA VAL A 96 -2.95 -26.51 -10.59
C VAL A 96 -1.68 -26.07 -11.29
N GLU A 97 -0.56 -26.76 -11.06
CA GLU A 97 0.72 -26.40 -11.69
C GLU A 97 0.63 -26.39 -13.21
N SER A 98 -0.15 -27.31 -13.80
CA SER A 98 -0.34 -27.38 -15.25
C SER A 98 -1.10 -26.19 -15.86
N VAL A 99 -1.91 -25.47 -15.07
CA VAL A 99 -2.70 -24.31 -15.52
C VAL A 99 -2.34 -23.01 -14.79
N ARG A 100 -1.36 -23.03 -13.88
CA ARG A 100 -1.04 -21.93 -12.97
C ARG A 100 -0.75 -20.63 -13.72
N ASP A 101 0.07 -20.70 -14.76
CA ASP A 101 0.47 -19.53 -15.54
C ASP A 101 -0.74 -18.90 -16.25
N GLU A 102 -1.60 -19.73 -16.86
CA GLU A 102 -2.80 -19.25 -17.55
C GLU A 102 -3.81 -18.63 -16.58
N LEU A 103 -4.08 -19.29 -15.44
CA LEU A 103 -4.96 -18.73 -14.41
C LEU A 103 -4.39 -17.43 -13.82
N ALA A 104 -3.07 -17.32 -13.66
CA ALA A 104 -2.42 -16.08 -13.20
C ALA A 104 -2.54 -14.94 -14.23
N GLU A 105 -2.43 -15.24 -15.53
CA GLU A 105 -2.70 -14.26 -16.59
C GLU A 105 -4.16 -13.81 -16.61
N GLN A 106 -5.10 -14.73 -16.44
CA GLN A 106 -6.53 -14.43 -16.36
C GLN A 106 -6.85 -13.58 -15.13
N LEU A 107 -6.27 -13.90 -13.97
CA LEU A 107 -6.40 -13.10 -12.75
C LEU A 107 -5.91 -11.67 -12.98
N LYS A 108 -4.72 -11.53 -13.58
CA LYS A 108 -4.16 -10.21 -13.95
C LYS A 108 -5.04 -9.45 -14.95
N TYR A 109 -5.68 -10.16 -15.90
CA TYR A 109 -6.64 -9.55 -16.82
C TYR A 109 -7.85 -8.98 -16.07
N TRP A 110 -8.44 -9.77 -15.17
CA TRP A 110 -9.62 -9.34 -14.40
C TRP A 110 -9.29 -8.22 -13.41
N ASP A 111 -8.16 -8.30 -12.71
CA ASP A 111 -7.65 -7.23 -11.84
C ASP A 111 -7.45 -5.92 -12.61
N LYS A 112 -6.93 -6.00 -13.84
CA LYS A 112 -6.80 -4.81 -14.70
C LYS A 112 -8.16 -4.26 -15.12
N LEU A 113 -9.11 -5.14 -15.42
CA LEU A 113 -10.43 -4.73 -15.90
C LEU A 113 -11.26 -4.09 -14.78
N ILE A 114 -11.18 -4.63 -13.56
CA ILE A 114 -11.89 -4.08 -12.41
C ILE A 114 -11.29 -2.74 -11.97
N ASP A 115 -9.98 -2.54 -12.11
CA ASP A 115 -9.30 -1.28 -11.77
C ASP A 115 -9.10 -0.37 -12.99
N THR A 116 -10.10 -0.33 -13.88
CA THR A 116 -10.10 0.57 -15.06
C THR A 116 -9.84 2.01 -14.62
N ARG A 117 -8.91 2.68 -15.30
CA ARG A 117 -8.47 4.02 -14.94
C ARG A 117 -9.29 5.08 -15.65
N PHE A 118 -9.98 5.91 -14.86
CA PHE A 118 -10.75 7.02 -15.39
C PHE A 118 -10.14 8.33 -14.93
N TRP A 119 -9.77 9.19 -15.89
CA TRP A 119 -9.34 10.54 -15.59
C TRP A 119 -10.57 11.45 -15.53
N LEU A 120 -10.81 12.06 -14.36
CA LEU A 120 -11.91 13.00 -14.17
C LEU A 120 -11.58 14.30 -14.91
N THR A 121 -12.35 14.65 -15.94
CA THR A 121 -11.99 15.77 -16.83
C THR A 121 -12.52 17.11 -16.34
N THR A 122 -13.65 17.12 -15.66
CA THR A 122 -14.38 18.37 -15.36
C THR A 122 -14.29 18.84 -13.92
N ILE A 123 -14.14 17.94 -12.93
CA ILE A 123 -14.20 18.30 -11.49
C ILE A 123 -13.16 19.38 -11.11
N PHE A 124 -12.04 19.43 -11.83
CA PHE A 124 -10.96 20.38 -11.58
C PHE A 124 -11.15 21.73 -12.27
N GLU A 125 -12.13 21.84 -13.16
CA GLU A 125 -12.41 23.11 -13.83
C GLU A 125 -13.04 24.09 -12.84
N GLU A 126 -12.57 25.34 -12.86
CA GLU A 126 -13.10 26.41 -11.99
C GLU A 126 -14.63 26.51 -12.07
N LYS A 127 -15.20 26.27 -13.25
CA LYS A 127 -16.66 26.27 -13.47
C LYS A 127 -17.39 25.28 -12.57
N GLU A 128 -16.85 24.07 -12.37
CA GLU A 128 -17.45 23.04 -11.51
C GLU A 128 -17.33 23.45 -10.04
N GLN A 129 -16.20 24.03 -9.64
CA GLN A 129 -16.00 24.56 -8.30
C GLN A 129 -16.90 25.76 -7.97
N THR A 130 -17.41 26.46 -9.00
CA THR A 130 -18.38 27.54 -8.79
C THR A 130 -19.80 27.05 -8.50
N LYS A 131 -20.12 25.78 -8.77
CA LYS A 131 -21.45 25.21 -8.56
C LYS A 131 -21.84 25.24 -7.09
N HIS A 132 -23.13 25.47 -6.84
CA HIS A 132 -23.68 25.56 -5.47
C HIS A 132 -23.35 24.32 -4.63
N THR A 133 -23.46 23.12 -5.21
CA THR A 133 -23.16 21.85 -4.52
C THR A 133 -21.72 21.79 -4.02
N PHE A 134 -20.73 22.08 -4.88
CA PHE A 134 -19.32 22.08 -4.50
C PHE A 134 -19.04 23.12 -3.39
N LYS A 135 -19.56 24.35 -3.55
CA LYS A 135 -19.41 25.41 -2.53
C LYS A 135 -20.02 25.03 -1.19
N SER A 136 -21.18 24.37 -1.19
CA SER A 136 -21.86 23.91 0.01
C SER A 136 -21.03 22.86 0.74
N ILE A 137 -20.56 21.83 0.02
CA ILE A 137 -19.71 20.77 0.56
C ILE A 137 -18.39 21.35 1.09
N LYS A 138 -17.74 22.23 0.33
CA LYS A 138 -16.50 22.89 0.73
C LYS A 138 -16.67 23.67 2.03
N ARG A 139 -17.74 24.48 2.13
CA ARG A 139 -18.07 25.23 3.36
C ARG A 139 -18.32 24.29 4.54
N GLU A 140 -18.98 23.15 4.32
CA GLU A 140 -19.21 22.16 5.37
C GLU A 140 -17.89 21.57 5.89
N ILE A 141 -16.98 21.19 4.99
CA ILE A 141 -15.64 20.69 5.35
C ILE A 141 -14.81 21.77 6.05
N GLU A 142 -14.83 23.01 5.58
CA GLU A 142 -14.13 24.13 6.21
C GLU A 142 -14.61 24.38 7.64
N ASN A 143 -15.92 24.24 7.89
CA ASN A 143 -16.52 24.47 9.21
C ASN A 143 -16.37 23.26 10.16
N ASN A 144 -16.48 22.03 9.64
CA ASN A 144 -16.58 20.81 10.45
C ASN A 144 -15.32 19.93 10.40
N GLY A 145 -14.37 20.26 9.53
CA GLY A 145 -13.19 19.45 9.21
C GLY A 145 -13.47 18.25 8.28
N CYS A 146 -14.75 17.93 8.02
CA CYS A 146 -15.17 16.83 7.16
C CYS A 146 -16.61 17.02 6.66
N PHE A 147 -16.96 16.31 5.59
CA PHE A 147 -18.32 16.11 5.09
C PHE A 147 -18.81 14.74 5.53
N ILE A 148 -19.96 14.68 6.21
CA ILE A 148 -20.51 13.42 6.72
C ILE A 148 -21.46 12.84 5.68
N LEU A 149 -21.07 11.72 5.07
CA LEU A 149 -21.91 11.00 4.12
C LEU A 149 -22.59 9.83 4.83
N LYS A 150 -23.92 9.79 4.77
CA LYS A 150 -24.76 8.73 5.35
C LYS A 150 -25.38 7.89 4.26
N THR A 151 -25.22 6.57 4.35
CA THR A 151 -25.98 5.59 3.59
C THR A 151 -27.05 4.96 4.49
N GLU A 152 -27.79 3.97 3.99
CA GLU A 152 -28.78 3.25 4.81
C GLU A 152 -28.14 2.51 5.99
N SER A 153 -26.92 1.99 5.81
CA SER A 153 -26.20 1.17 6.78
C SER A 153 -25.04 1.88 7.47
N ASP A 154 -24.46 2.90 6.84
CA ASP A 154 -23.14 3.41 7.20
C ASP A 154 -23.08 4.93 7.29
N THR A 155 -22.12 5.40 8.08
CA THR A 155 -21.76 6.82 8.16
C THR A 155 -20.26 6.94 8.03
N VAL A 156 -19.79 7.66 7.02
CA VAL A 156 -18.36 7.87 6.77
C VAL A 156 -18.04 9.35 6.68
N LYS A 157 -16.80 9.71 7.05
CA LYS A 157 -16.27 11.07 6.90
C LYS A 157 -15.44 11.18 5.63
N ILE A 158 -15.71 12.24 4.86
CA ILE A 158 -14.93 12.59 3.67
C ILE A 158 -14.25 13.93 3.93
N TYR A 159 -12.95 14.00 3.66
CA TYR A 159 -12.13 15.13 4.08
C TYR A 159 -11.82 16.14 2.97
N THR A 160 -12.19 15.87 1.72
CA THR A 160 -12.01 16.80 0.59
C THR A 160 -13.31 17.00 -0.19
N PRO A 161 -13.58 18.23 -0.66
CA PRO A 161 -14.80 18.51 -1.42
C PRO A 161 -14.84 17.76 -2.75
N GLU A 162 -13.69 17.49 -3.36
CA GLU A 162 -13.57 16.73 -4.61
C GLU A 162 -14.05 15.28 -4.43
N LEU A 163 -13.58 14.57 -3.39
CA LEU A 163 -14.06 13.22 -3.09
C LEU A 163 -15.55 13.19 -2.78
N ALA A 164 -16.05 14.17 -2.02
CA ALA A 164 -17.47 14.25 -1.70
C ALA A 164 -18.33 14.48 -2.95
N VAL A 165 -17.88 15.32 -3.89
CA VAL A 165 -18.55 15.50 -5.18
C VAL A 165 -18.48 14.23 -6.03
N ILE A 166 -17.34 13.54 -6.07
CA ILE A 166 -17.21 12.25 -6.75
C ILE A 166 -18.28 11.29 -6.21
N PHE A 167 -18.35 11.05 -4.90
CA PHE A 167 -19.26 10.04 -4.35
C PHE A 167 -20.74 10.43 -4.37
N THR A 168 -21.08 11.70 -4.52
CA THR A 168 -22.48 12.16 -4.58
C THR A 168 -23.00 12.35 -6.01
N THR A 169 -22.14 12.27 -7.03
CA THR A 169 -22.53 12.49 -8.43
C THR A 169 -22.74 11.18 -9.17
N LYS A 170 -23.92 11.03 -9.79
CA LYS A 170 -24.29 9.83 -10.57
C LYS A 170 -23.70 9.79 -11.98
N GLU A 171 -23.38 10.96 -12.52
CA GLU A 171 -22.89 11.13 -13.88
C GLU A 171 -21.65 12.02 -13.85
N LEU A 172 -20.49 11.38 -13.74
CA LEU A 172 -19.19 12.05 -13.75
C LEU A 172 -18.58 11.94 -15.15
N PRO A 173 -18.40 13.07 -15.86
CA PRO A 173 -17.62 13.10 -17.09
C PRO A 173 -16.19 12.65 -16.80
N ALA A 174 -15.72 11.66 -17.55
CA ALA A 174 -14.40 11.12 -17.39
C ALA A 174 -13.84 10.62 -18.73
N ARG A 175 -12.53 10.51 -18.81
CA ARG A 175 -11.84 9.87 -19.92
C ARG A 175 -11.33 8.51 -19.48
N ASN A 176 -11.77 7.45 -20.15
CA ASN A 176 -11.18 6.13 -19.96
C ASN A 176 -9.74 6.16 -20.49
N MET A 177 -8.76 5.93 -19.63
CA MET A 177 -7.35 6.07 -19.98
C MET A 177 -6.83 4.93 -20.86
N ASP A 178 -7.48 3.76 -20.83
CA ASP A 178 -7.06 2.58 -21.58
C ASP A 178 -7.59 2.63 -23.02
N THR A 179 -8.85 3.04 -23.21
CA THR A 179 -9.45 3.22 -24.55
C THR A 179 -9.25 4.63 -25.12
N LYS A 180 -8.84 5.59 -24.27
CA LYS A 180 -8.71 7.03 -24.57
C LYS A 180 -10.00 7.72 -24.98
N THR A 181 -11.16 7.12 -24.73
CA THR A 181 -12.49 7.65 -25.07
C THR A 181 -13.12 8.42 -23.91
N GLU A 182 -13.84 9.49 -24.22
CA GLU A 182 -14.71 10.17 -23.24
C GLU A 182 -15.89 9.26 -22.87
N THR A 183 -16.29 9.30 -21.61
CA THR A 183 -17.35 8.48 -21.05
C THR A 183 -17.95 9.17 -19.81
N THR A 184 -18.98 8.54 -19.25
CA THR A 184 -19.60 8.96 -18.00
C THR A 184 -19.54 7.79 -17.04
N ILE A 185 -19.02 8.03 -15.83
CA ILE A 185 -18.98 7.03 -14.76
C ILE A 185 -19.92 7.41 -13.62
N ASN A 186 -20.39 6.41 -12.88
CA ASN A 186 -21.19 6.64 -11.68
C ASN A 186 -20.29 6.68 -10.45
N GLY A 187 -20.22 7.83 -9.79
CA GLY A 187 -19.40 8.00 -8.59
C GLY A 187 -19.83 7.11 -7.42
N TRP A 188 -21.11 6.72 -7.38
CA TRP A 188 -21.64 5.77 -6.39
C TRP A 188 -21.00 4.38 -6.49
N ASP A 189 -20.54 3.97 -7.67
CA ASP A 189 -19.89 2.67 -7.85
C ASP A 189 -18.57 2.59 -7.05
N TYR A 190 -17.94 3.74 -6.78
CA TYR A 190 -16.72 3.88 -5.99
C TYR A 190 -16.99 4.09 -4.50
N LEU A 191 -18.17 4.60 -4.14
CA LEU A 191 -18.53 4.87 -2.74
C LEU A 191 -18.50 3.59 -1.89
N ASN A 192 -19.03 2.48 -2.38
CA ASN A 192 -19.01 1.22 -1.62
C ASN A 192 -17.57 0.77 -1.31
N THR A 193 -16.66 0.89 -2.28
CA THR A 193 -15.23 0.59 -2.08
C THR A 193 -14.60 1.53 -1.05
N PHE A 194 -14.98 2.80 -1.05
CA PHE A 194 -14.52 3.73 -0.02
C PHE A 194 -15.02 3.33 1.38
N ILE A 195 -16.31 2.99 1.52
CA ILE A 195 -16.93 2.61 2.80
C ILE A 195 -16.30 1.33 3.38
N GLU A 196 -16.14 0.29 2.55
CA GLU A 196 -15.48 -0.96 2.96
C GLU A 196 -14.07 -0.70 3.47
N ALA A 197 -13.27 0.03 2.69
CA ALA A 197 -11.91 0.37 3.06
C ALA A 197 -11.83 1.27 4.30
N TYR A 198 -12.77 2.21 4.44
CA TYR A 198 -12.87 3.06 5.62
C TYR A 198 -13.05 2.23 6.89
N LYS A 199 -13.94 1.24 6.88
CA LYS A 199 -14.12 0.31 8.01
C LYS A 199 -12.87 -0.52 8.27
N GLU A 200 -12.19 -1.02 7.22
CA GLU A 200 -10.91 -1.71 7.35
C GLU A 200 -9.87 -0.83 8.07
N GLY A 201 -9.77 0.45 7.70
CA GLY A 201 -8.87 1.41 8.33
C GLY A 201 -9.22 1.72 9.79
N GLU A 202 -10.51 1.86 10.11
CA GLU A 202 -10.97 2.00 11.49
C GLU A 202 -10.60 0.77 12.33
N GLN A 203 -10.83 -0.43 11.81
CA GLN A 203 -10.51 -1.68 12.48
C GLN A 203 -9.01 -1.85 12.70
N TYR A 204 -8.20 -1.51 11.70
CA TYR A 204 -6.74 -1.50 11.82
C TYR A 204 -6.29 -0.59 12.97
N PHE A 205 -6.81 0.65 13.02
CA PHE A 205 -6.46 1.57 14.10
C PHE A 205 -6.87 1.03 15.48
N GLU A 206 -8.07 0.47 15.61
CA GLU A 206 -8.56 -0.12 16.87
C GLU A 206 -7.77 -1.38 17.29
N THR A 207 -7.10 -2.04 16.35
CA THR A 207 -6.27 -3.22 16.64
C THR A 207 -4.86 -2.81 17.07
N GLU A 208 -4.24 -1.91 16.32
CA GLU A 208 -2.82 -1.56 16.49
C GLU A 208 -2.57 -0.38 17.43
N PHE A 209 -3.49 0.58 17.47
CA PHE A 209 -3.28 1.90 18.09
C PHE A 209 -4.33 2.25 19.14
N LYS A 210 -5.18 1.30 19.54
CA LYS A 210 -6.20 1.57 20.56
C LYS A 210 -5.56 1.96 21.88
N VAL A 211 -6.01 3.09 22.41
CA VAL A 211 -5.56 3.61 23.70
C VAL A 211 -5.88 2.61 24.81
N SER A 212 -4.83 2.11 25.48
CA SER A 212 -4.95 1.25 26.66
C SER A 212 -5.03 2.08 27.96
N PRO A 213 -5.57 1.53 29.07
CA PRO A 213 -5.51 2.20 30.37
C PRO A 213 -4.08 2.55 30.80
N ASN A 214 -3.10 1.69 30.49
CA ASN A 214 -1.68 1.95 30.77
C ASN A 214 -1.13 3.11 29.93
N THR A 215 -1.68 3.34 28.74
CA THR A 215 -1.36 4.50 27.90
C THR A 215 -1.95 5.79 28.47
N LEU A 216 -3.18 5.74 29.02
CA LEU A 216 -3.85 6.92 29.57
C LEU A 216 -3.23 7.44 30.86
N TYR A 217 -2.78 6.52 31.72
CA TYR A 217 -2.37 6.85 33.09
C TYR A 217 -0.92 6.45 33.42
N GLY A 218 -0.21 5.81 32.50
CA GLY A 218 1.16 5.35 32.70
C GLY A 218 2.21 6.23 32.02
N ALA A 219 3.47 5.83 32.17
CA ALA A 219 4.63 6.56 31.63
C ALA A 219 4.69 6.59 30.08
N ASN A 220 3.89 5.76 29.39
CA ASN A 220 3.92 5.63 27.93
C ASN A 220 2.99 6.61 27.20
N ALA A 221 2.28 7.48 27.93
CA ALA A 221 1.32 8.43 27.37
C ALA A 221 1.95 9.33 26.28
N GLU A 222 3.11 9.91 26.56
CA GLU A 222 3.81 10.78 25.62
C GLU A 222 4.31 10.02 24.39
N GLN A 223 4.89 8.83 24.59
CA GLN A 223 5.40 8.02 23.49
C GLN A 223 4.29 7.64 22.53
N TYR A 224 3.14 7.23 23.06
CA TYR A 224 1.97 6.93 22.25
C TYR A 224 1.53 8.13 21.39
N VAL A 225 1.44 9.33 21.97
CA VAL A 225 1.07 10.53 21.21
C VAL A 225 2.12 10.86 20.14
N ARG A 226 3.41 10.68 20.45
CA ARG A 226 4.51 10.83 19.47
C ARG A 226 4.39 9.83 18.33
N ASP A 227 4.09 8.57 18.61
CA ASP A 227 3.94 7.52 17.59
C ASP A 227 2.76 7.82 16.67
N ILE A 228 1.61 8.22 17.22
CA ILE A 228 0.47 8.65 16.41
C ILE A 228 0.81 9.90 15.60
N HIS A 229 1.54 10.87 16.16
CA HIS A 229 1.98 12.07 15.45
C HIS A 229 2.87 11.72 14.25
N ILE A 230 3.86 10.86 14.45
CA ILE A 230 4.77 10.41 13.39
C ILE A 230 3.98 9.74 12.26
N ASN A 231 3.07 8.83 12.60
CA ASN A 231 2.24 8.16 11.61
C ASN A 231 1.29 9.11 10.89
N TYR A 232 0.68 10.04 11.63
CA TYR A 232 -0.31 10.96 11.10
C TYR A 232 0.28 12.05 10.20
N PHE A 233 1.48 12.55 10.49
CA PHE A 233 2.08 13.69 9.77
C PHE A 233 3.32 13.35 8.93
N HIS A 234 4.07 12.30 9.27
CA HIS A 234 5.45 12.11 8.78
C HIS A 234 5.71 10.76 8.10
N VAL A 235 4.79 9.81 8.13
CA VAL A 235 4.99 8.59 7.34
C VAL A 235 4.84 8.92 5.86
N GLN A 236 5.81 8.47 5.07
CA GLN A 236 5.80 8.70 3.64
C GLN A 236 4.81 7.73 2.98
N HIS A 237 3.72 8.26 2.43
CA HIS A 237 2.74 7.52 1.64
C HIS A 237 2.80 8.00 0.20
N THR A 238 2.88 7.07 -0.76
CA THR A 238 2.86 7.36 -2.20
C THR A 238 3.85 8.43 -2.68
N GLY A 239 4.96 8.59 -1.95
CA GLY A 239 6.01 9.58 -2.24
C GLY A 239 5.82 10.94 -1.57
N ILE A 240 4.71 11.16 -0.87
CA ILE A 240 4.38 12.39 -0.15
C ILE A 240 4.64 12.20 1.35
N ASN A 241 5.35 13.15 1.96
CA ASN A 241 5.66 13.15 3.39
C ASN A 241 4.56 13.85 4.20
N GLU A 242 3.34 13.31 4.16
CA GLU A 242 2.16 13.88 4.84
C GLU A 242 1.47 12.94 5.84
N GLY A 243 2.05 11.74 6.07
CA GLY A 243 1.47 10.73 6.96
C GLY A 243 0.06 10.32 6.54
N TRP A 244 -0.71 9.76 7.46
CA TRP A 244 -2.12 9.42 7.23
C TRP A 244 -2.98 10.65 6.92
N GLY A 245 -2.59 11.83 7.41
CA GLY A 245 -3.32 13.08 7.23
C GLY A 245 -3.39 13.58 5.78
N TYR A 246 -2.66 12.98 4.83
CA TYR A 246 -2.67 13.36 3.42
C TYR A 246 -4.08 13.34 2.81
N VAL A 247 -4.96 12.45 3.27
CA VAL A 247 -6.36 12.34 2.79
C VAL A 247 -7.19 13.60 3.05
N LYS A 248 -6.73 14.51 3.93
CA LYS A 248 -7.37 15.80 4.20
C LYS A 248 -7.03 16.89 3.18
N LYS A 249 -6.04 16.64 2.32
CA LYS A 249 -5.53 17.62 1.36
C LYS A 249 -5.50 17.09 -0.08
N GLN A 250 -5.42 15.77 -0.21
CA GLN A 250 -5.26 15.09 -1.48
C GLN A 250 -6.56 14.38 -1.87
N PHE A 251 -6.69 14.11 -3.15
CA PHE A 251 -7.72 13.26 -3.74
C PHE A 251 -7.17 12.64 -5.03
N PRO A 252 -7.73 11.54 -5.55
CA PRO A 252 -7.24 10.91 -6.76
C PRO A 252 -7.73 11.63 -8.02
N PHE A 253 -6.82 12.13 -8.86
CA PHE A 253 -7.15 12.69 -10.19
C PHE A 253 -7.56 11.62 -11.20
N ILE A 254 -6.97 10.44 -11.06
CA ILE A 254 -7.31 9.22 -11.80
C ILE A 254 -8.07 8.35 -10.82
N ILE A 255 -9.37 8.19 -11.03
CA ILE A 255 -10.19 7.35 -10.18
C ILE A 255 -10.06 5.90 -10.60
N THR A 256 -9.72 5.07 -9.63
CA THR A 256 -9.66 3.61 -9.72
C THR A 256 -10.19 3.06 -8.39
N HIS A 257 -10.62 1.79 -8.34
CA HIS A 257 -11.03 1.18 -7.08
C HIS A 257 -9.86 1.07 -6.11
N LYS A 258 -8.65 0.79 -6.60
CA LYS A 258 -7.44 0.76 -5.79
C LYS A 258 -7.14 2.11 -5.14
N ALA A 259 -7.18 3.20 -5.91
CA ALA A 259 -6.95 4.53 -5.37
C ALA A 259 -8.03 4.91 -4.34
N VAL A 260 -9.30 4.64 -4.65
CA VAL A 260 -10.42 4.91 -3.73
C VAL A 260 -10.32 4.07 -2.45
N LYS A 261 -9.90 2.80 -2.55
CA LYS A 261 -9.63 1.93 -1.39
C LYS A 261 -8.57 2.54 -0.48
N GLU A 262 -7.47 3.02 -1.05
CA GLU A 262 -6.39 3.67 -0.29
C GLU A 262 -6.90 4.91 0.47
N PHE A 263 -7.62 5.81 -0.22
CA PHE A 263 -8.21 7.00 0.41
C PHE A 263 -9.24 6.65 1.49
N GLY A 264 -10.07 5.63 1.26
CA GLY A 264 -11.02 5.14 2.25
C GLY A 264 -10.33 4.63 3.50
N TYR A 265 -9.35 3.73 3.33
CA TYR A 265 -8.56 3.15 4.41
C TYR A 265 -7.93 4.21 5.32
N TYR A 266 -7.18 5.15 4.75
CA TYR A 266 -6.55 6.20 5.56
C TYR A 266 -7.56 7.20 6.12
N SER A 267 -8.70 7.43 5.46
CA SER A 267 -9.78 8.25 6.02
C SER A 267 -10.41 7.60 7.26
N GLY A 268 -10.54 6.27 7.30
CA GLY A 268 -10.96 5.52 8.49
C GLY A 268 -9.98 5.68 9.65
N ILE A 269 -8.67 5.57 9.37
CA ILE A 269 -7.61 5.80 10.37
C ILE A 269 -7.66 7.23 10.91
N VAL A 270 -7.73 8.23 10.03
CA VAL A 270 -7.81 9.65 10.41
C VAL A 270 -9.04 9.91 11.26
N ASN A 271 -10.20 9.31 10.93
CA ASN A 271 -11.40 9.43 11.77
C ASN A 271 -11.13 8.96 13.21
N LYS A 272 -10.49 7.79 13.37
CA LYS A 272 -10.17 7.26 14.68
C LYS A 272 -9.19 8.13 15.46
N VAL A 273 -8.18 8.69 14.80
CA VAL A 273 -7.28 9.66 15.44
C VAL A 273 -8.06 10.88 15.94
N GLU A 274 -8.95 11.46 15.12
CA GLU A 274 -9.79 12.60 15.50
C GLU A 274 -10.73 12.25 16.67
N GLU A 275 -11.29 11.04 16.70
CA GLU A 275 -12.08 10.53 17.84
C GLU A 275 -11.25 10.47 19.12
N GLN A 276 -10.00 9.99 19.06
CA GLN A 276 -9.11 9.94 20.23
C GLN A 276 -8.73 11.34 20.73
N ILE A 277 -8.41 12.27 19.83
CA ILE A 277 -8.10 13.67 20.19
C ILE A 277 -9.29 14.31 20.89
N LYS A 278 -10.51 14.12 20.35
CA LYS A 278 -11.74 14.64 20.94
C LYS A 278 -12.06 14.00 22.29
N LYS A 279 -11.82 12.69 22.43
CA LYS A 279 -12.11 11.93 23.66
C LYS A 279 -11.10 12.21 24.77
N TYR A 280 -9.83 12.43 24.43
CA TYR A 280 -8.73 12.61 25.38
C TYR A 280 -7.90 13.90 25.09
N PRO A 281 -8.51 15.10 25.15
CA PRO A 281 -7.87 16.33 24.70
C PRO A 281 -6.61 16.70 25.51
N ARG A 282 -6.53 16.30 26.79
CA ARG A 282 -5.33 16.53 27.61
C ARG A 282 -4.14 15.66 27.18
N LEU A 283 -4.40 14.42 26.79
CA LEU A 283 -3.36 13.50 26.30
C LEU A 283 -2.78 14.03 24.98
N PHE A 284 -3.65 14.46 24.07
CA PHE A 284 -3.28 14.97 22.75
C PHE A 284 -2.99 16.48 22.72
N ALA A 285 -2.73 17.14 23.86
CA ALA A 285 -2.54 18.59 23.93
C ALA A 285 -1.30 19.09 23.14
N THR A 286 -0.33 18.20 22.87
CA THR A 286 0.86 18.47 22.07
C THR A 286 0.79 17.80 20.69
N PHE A 287 -0.33 17.20 20.31
CA PHE A 287 -0.43 16.41 19.09
C PHE A 287 -0.10 17.19 17.82
N ASP A 288 -0.53 18.45 17.70
CA ASP A 288 -0.21 19.26 16.52
C ASP A 288 1.18 19.91 16.61
N LYS A 289 1.88 19.76 17.75
CA LYS A 289 3.21 20.32 17.95
C LYS A 289 4.25 19.33 17.43
N CYS A 290 4.72 19.59 16.21
CA CYS A 290 5.83 18.84 15.64
C CYS A 290 7.09 19.04 16.50
N GLU A 291 7.53 18.00 17.21
CA GLU A 291 8.74 18.04 18.04
C GLU A 291 10.01 18.30 17.21
N HIS A 292 9.97 18.11 15.89
CA HIS A 292 11.06 18.54 15.00
C HIS A 292 11.32 20.05 15.02
N ASN A 293 10.34 20.85 15.47
CA ASN A 293 10.53 22.29 15.73
C ASN A 293 10.81 22.62 17.22
N LEU A 294 10.66 21.67 18.15
CA LEU A 294 10.84 21.91 19.59
C LEU A 294 12.17 21.35 20.13
N GLN A 295 12.68 20.26 19.54
CA GLN A 295 14.05 19.80 19.83
C GLN A 295 15.13 20.74 19.28
N SER A 296 14.78 21.69 18.41
CA SER A 296 15.67 22.78 18.01
C SER A 296 15.69 23.96 18.99
N GLN A 297 14.82 24.00 20.01
CA GLN A 297 14.68 25.20 20.85
C GLN A 297 14.68 25.01 22.38
N GLN A 298 14.53 23.81 22.98
CA GLN A 298 14.48 23.74 24.47
C GLN A 298 15.38 22.74 25.20
N THR A 299 16.32 22.08 24.53
CA THR A 299 17.55 21.56 25.18
C THR A 299 18.73 21.72 24.24
N ALA A 300 19.06 22.97 23.94
CA ALA A 300 20.32 23.34 23.33
C ALA A 300 21.20 24.06 24.37
N THR A 301 21.72 23.28 25.32
CA THR A 301 23.18 23.28 25.38
C THR A 301 23.58 22.67 24.05
N LYS A 302 24.02 23.50 23.09
CA LYS A 302 24.49 23.07 21.78
C LYS A 302 25.40 21.85 21.93
N SER A 303 24.90 20.64 21.68
CA SER A 303 25.69 19.74 20.86
C SER A 303 25.31 20.13 19.45
N GLU A 304 26.21 20.87 18.79
CA GLU A 304 26.28 20.80 17.34
C GLU A 304 26.06 19.33 16.97
N GLN A 305 25.09 19.02 16.11
CA GLN A 305 25.13 17.74 15.42
C GLN A 305 26.46 17.74 14.69
N GLU A 306 27.48 17.18 15.33
CA GLU A 306 28.82 17.15 14.78
C GLU A 306 28.66 16.48 13.44
N THR A 307 29.01 17.23 12.39
CA THR A 307 29.07 16.66 11.06
C THR A 307 30.01 15.46 11.18
N PRO A 308 29.56 14.25 10.82
CA PRO A 308 30.33 13.04 11.09
C PRO A 308 31.70 13.20 10.43
N LYS A 309 32.75 13.00 11.22
CA LYS A 309 34.14 13.15 10.81
C LYS A 309 34.70 11.86 10.23
N ILE A 310 34.11 10.72 10.61
CA ILE A 310 34.49 9.39 10.13
C ILE A 310 33.27 8.62 9.63
N PHE A 311 33.51 7.66 8.74
CA PHE A 311 32.46 6.87 8.09
C PHE A 311 31.55 6.15 9.09
N GLU A 312 32.10 5.65 10.19
CA GLU A 312 31.39 4.92 11.24
C GLU A 312 30.31 5.79 11.92
N GLU A 313 30.51 7.11 12.00
CA GLU A 313 29.57 8.03 12.63
C GLU A 313 28.30 8.25 11.78
N LEU A 314 28.30 7.82 10.52
CA LEU A 314 27.09 7.76 9.68
C LEU A 314 26.04 6.81 10.28
N PHE A 315 26.47 5.79 11.03
CA PHE A 315 25.60 4.75 11.54
C PHE A 315 25.03 5.12 12.92
N TYR A 316 23.83 4.64 13.22
CA TYR A 316 23.30 4.71 14.59
C TYR A 316 24.09 3.80 15.54
N ASN A 317 24.48 2.61 15.06
CA ASN A 317 25.48 1.75 15.70
C ASN A 317 26.76 1.70 14.84
N PRO A 318 27.89 2.29 15.30
CA PRO A 318 29.17 2.27 14.57
C PRO A 318 29.65 0.88 14.15
N GLU A 319 29.29 -0.17 14.90
CA GLU A 319 29.67 -1.56 14.58
C GLU A 319 29.05 -2.05 13.26
N HIS A 320 27.93 -1.46 12.83
CA HIS A 320 27.26 -1.81 11.57
C HIS A 320 28.02 -1.30 10.34
N ALA A 321 28.97 -0.37 10.50
CA ALA A 321 29.62 0.31 9.38
C ALA A 321 30.39 -0.64 8.45
N ASN A 322 31.23 -1.51 9.03
CA ASN A 322 32.03 -2.46 8.24
C ASN A 322 31.17 -3.58 7.64
N PRO A 323 30.24 -4.23 8.37
CA PRO A 323 29.30 -5.20 7.78
C PRO A 323 28.48 -4.60 6.64
N CYS A 324 27.92 -3.40 6.80
CA CYS A 324 27.13 -2.77 5.75
C CYS A 324 27.98 -2.42 4.52
N LEU A 325 29.24 -2.03 4.71
CA LEU A 325 30.15 -1.77 3.59
C LEU A 325 30.51 -3.06 2.84
N LYS A 326 30.67 -4.20 3.55
CA LYS A 326 30.96 -5.52 2.95
C LYS A 326 29.88 -6.02 1.99
N ILE A 327 28.66 -5.51 2.07
CA ILE A 327 27.61 -5.80 1.08
C ILE A 327 28.10 -5.48 -0.34
N LEU A 328 28.86 -4.39 -0.49
CA LEU A 328 29.41 -3.98 -1.79
C LEU A 328 30.51 -4.93 -2.32
N CYS A 329 31.11 -5.76 -1.46
CA CYS A 329 32.04 -6.83 -1.83
C CYS A 329 31.31 -8.10 -2.30
N GLU A 330 30.09 -8.33 -1.80
CA GLU A 330 29.31 -9.55 -2.08
C GLU A 330 28.35 -9.39 -3.27
N LEU A 331 28.24 -8.18 -3.85
CA LEU A 331 27.52 -7.96 -5.10
C LEU A 331 28.18 -8.72 -6.27
N GLU A 332 27.38 -9.09 -7.28
CA GLU A 332 27.85 -9.75 -8.50
C GLU A 332 27.56 -8.88 -9.75
N PRO A 333 28.56 -8.20 -10.34
CA PRO A 333 29.98 -8.19 -9.96
C PRO A 333 30.27 -7.30 -8.72
N PRO A 334 31.36 -7.58 -7.98
CA PRO A 334 31.70 -6.82 -6.78
C PRO A 334 32.02 -5.36 -7.12
N THR A 335 31.53 -4.45 -6.27
CA THR A 335 31.72 -3.00 -6.45
C THR A 335 33.01 -2.51 -5.81
N ILE A 336 33.39 -3.12 -4.68
CA ILE A 336 34.68 -2.89 -4.00
C ILE A 336 35.36 -4.24 -3.72
N ASP A 337 36.68 -4.25 -3.58
CA ASP A 337 37.42 -5.44 -3.17
C ASP A 337 37.52 -5.57 -1.63
N GLY A 338 38.13 -6.66 -1.15
CA GLY A 338 38.33 -6.90 0.29
C GLY A 338 39.23 -5.88 1.01
N ASN A 339 39.92 -5.01 0.27
CA ASN A 339 40.76 -3.92 0.78
C ASN A 339 40.09 -2.54 0.65
N ASN A 340 38.78 -2.51 0.35
CA ASN A 340 37.97 -1.32 0.07
C ASN A 340 38.49 -0.49 -1.12
N ASN A 341 39.13 -1.11 -2.11
CA ASN A 341 39.39 -0.44 -3.39
C ASN A 341 38.14 -0.51 -4.27
N TYR A 342 37.77 0.62 -4.86
CA TYR A 342 36.71 0.67 -5.85
C TYR A 342 37.15 -0.04 -7.14
N ILE A 343 36.47 -1.15 -7.48
CA ILE A 343 36.70 -1.95 -8.69
C ILE A 343 35.48 -1.98 -9.62
N GLY A 344 34.37 -1.39 -9.18
CA GLY A 344 33.12 -1.34 -9.94
C GLY A 344 33.18 -0.45 -11.18
N LYS A 345 32.23 -0.67 -12.10
CA LYS A 345 32.09 0.15 -13.32
C LYS A 345 31.11 1.31 -13.16
N ALA A 346 30.21 1.26 -12.16
CA ALA A 346 29.16 2.25 -11.95
C ALA A 346 29.13 2.78 -10.52
N LYS A 347 29.52 4.05 -10.33
CA LYS A 347 29.51 4.71 -9.01
C LYS A 347 28.10 4.95 -8.46
N GLY A 348 27.06 4.80 -9.29
CA GLY A 348 25.65 4.92 -8.90
C GLY A 348 25.18 3.87 -7.89
N VAL A 349 25.96 2.79 -7.70
CA VAL A 349 25.68 1.78 -6.67
C VAL A 349 25.74 2.38 -5.26
N PHE A 350 26.61 3.37 -5.01
CA PHE A 350 26.76 3.98 -3.68
C PHE A 350 25.52 4.79 -3.24
N PRO A 351 24.94 5.69 -4.08
CA PRO A 351 23.65 6.30 -3.78
C PRO A 351 22.53 5.30 -3.51
N LEU A 352 22.44 4.22 -4.28
CA LEU A 352 21.44 3.17 -4.07
C LEU A 352 21.66 2.44 -2.74
N TRP A 353 22.90 2.10 -2.41
CA TRP A 353 23.26 1.51 -1.13
C TRP A 353 22.91 2.43 0.05
N VAL A 354 23.24 3.72 -0.01
CA VAL A 354 22.83 4.71 1.02
C VAL A 354 21.31 4.77 1.13
N LYS A 355 20.58 4.78 0.00
CA LYS A 355 19.12 4.78 -0.02
C LYS A 355 18.56 3.55 0.71
N VAL A 356 19.08 2.35 0.42
CA VAL A 356 18.63 1.11 1.07
C VAL A 356 18.85 1.15 2.58
N LEU A 357 20.03 1.60 3.04
CA LEU A 357 20.33 1.70 4.48
C LEU A 357 19.47 2.72 5.21
N LYS A 358 19.11 3.84 4.55
CA LYS A 358 18.17 4.85 5.10
C LYS A 358 16.74 4.33 5.19
N SER A 359 16.33 3.47 4.27
CA SER A 359 14.97 2.92 4.21
C SER A 359 14.82 1.55 4.88
N HIS A 360 15.87 1.04 5.52
CA HIS A 360 15.83 -0.27 6.18
C HIS A 360 14.76 -0.30 7.28
N LYS A 361 14.18 -1.48 7.50
CA LYS A 361 13.10 -1.73 8.47
C LYS A 361 13.51 -2.86 9.41
N PRO A 362 13.15 -2.81 10.71
CA PRO A 362 12.19 -1.88 11.33
C PRO A 362 12.70 -0.43 11.48
N GLU A 363 14.02 -0.23 11.61
CA GLU A 363 14.65 1.08 11.76
C GLU A 363 15.76 1.33 10.72
N PRO A 364 16.02 2.59 10.34
CA PRO A 364 17.15 2.96 9.48
C PRO A 364 18.49 2.58 10.11
N LEU A 365 19.45 2.11 9.31
CA LEU A 365 20.78 1.75 9.80
C LEU A 365 21.74 2.95 9.88
N ILE A 366 21.47 3.99 9.09
CA ILE A 366 22.27 5.21 9.04
C ILE A 366 21.41 6.45 9.32
N LYS A 367 22.06 7.45 9.92
CA LYS A 367 21.50 8.78 10.21
C LYS A 367 21.30 9.56 8.91
N HIS A 368 20.43 10.56 8.94
CA HIS A 368 20.18 11.43 7.79
C HIS A 368 21.16 12.62 7.75
N PHE A 369 22.02 12.66 6.73
CA PHE A 369 22.85 13.80 6.37
C PHE A 369 22.61 14.28 4.93
N LYS A 370 23.18 15.44 4.59
CA LYS A 370 23.25 15.95 3.21
C LYS A 370 24.15 15.06 2.35
N ASP A 371 23.84 14.95 1.06
CA ASP A 371 24.58 14.11 0.10
C ASP A 371 26.10 14.33 0.11
N ILE A 372 26.53 15.58 0.33
CA ILE A 372 27.94 15.94 0.42
C ILE A 372 28.68 15.20 1.54
N VAL A 373 28.02 14.97 2.67
CA VAL A 373 28.59 14.28 3.82
C VAL A 373 28.83 12.81 3.51
N TYR A 374 27.83 12.12 2.91
CA TYR A 374 28.02 10.73 2.48
C TYR A 374 29.12 10.64 1.43
N LYS A 375 29.15 11.58 0.47
CA LYS A 375 30.19 11.64 -0.55
C LYS A 375 31.58 11.74 0.08
N ASP A 376 31.77 12.63 1.05
CA ASP A 376 33.08 12.92 1.65
C ASP A 376 33.61 11.67 2.37
N LEU A 377 32.79 11.11 3.25
CA LEU A 377 33.14 9.95 4.05
C LEU A 377 33.29 8.67 3.21
N LEU A 378 32.51 8.50 2.15
CA LEU A 378 32.68 7.36 1.23
C LEU A 378 33.97 7.46 0.42
N ASN A 379 34.35 8.66 -0.05
CA ASN A 379 35.62 8.86 -0.75
C ASN A 379 36.83 8.66 0.17
N GLU A 380 36.70 8.95 1.47
CA GLU A 380 37.72 8.67 2.47
C GLU A 380 37.83 7.16 2.75
N LYS A 381 36.69 6.48 2.92
CA LYS A 381 36.64 5.06 3.27
C LYS A 381 36.99 4.12 2.10
N VAL A 382 36.62 4.48 0.87
CA VAL A 382 36.77 3.63 -0.33
C VAL A 382 37.82 4.20 -1.28
N LYS A 383 38.95 3.50 -1.40
CA LYS A 383 40.09 3.93 -2.22
C LYS A 383 39.73 3.95 -3.70
N GLY A 384 40.02 5.06 -4.37
CA GLY A 384 39.78 5.22 -5.81
C GLY A 384 38.33 5.51 -6.21
N LEU A 385 37.39 5.61 -5.25
CA LEU A 385 35.97 5.87 -5.54
C LEU A 385 35.75 7.22 -6.24
N ASN A 386 36.37 8.30 -5.75
CA ASN A 386 36.41 9.61 -6.41
C ASN A 386 35.03 10.12 -6.90
N LEU A 387 34.00 10.13 -6.05
CA LEU A 387 32.70 10.77 -6.32
C LEU A 387 32.88 12.29 -6.53
N THR A 388 32.02 12.88 -7.37
CA THR A 388 32.10 14.31 -7.75
C THR A 388 31.96 15.27 -6.56
N LYS A 389 32.63 16.42 -6.63
CA LYS A 389 32.67 17.42 -5.53
C LYS A 389 31.30 17.90 -5.08
N ASP A 390 30.33 17.95 -5.97
CA ASP A 390 28.96 18.39 -5.69
C ASP A 390 28.01 17.24 -5.33
N ALA A 391 28.54 16.01 -5.19
CA ALA A 391 27.79 14.78 -4.96
C ALA A 391 26.71 14.54 -6.03
N SER A 392 26.97 14.89 -7.30
CA SER A 392 25.99 14.78 -8.39
C SER A 392 25.46 13.36 -8.58
N GLU A 393 26.22 12.34 -8.19
CA GLU A 393 25.80 10.94 -8.24
C GLU A 393 24.54 10.67 -7.42
N PHE A 394 24.34 11.34 -6.29
CA PHE A 394 23.16 11.14 -5.44
C PHE A 394 21.87 11.71 -6.04
N ARG A 395 21.98 12.56 -7.06
CA ARG A 395 20.85 13.21 -7.74
C ARG A 395 20.53 12.58 -9.11
N LYS A 396 21.35 11.64 -9.58
CA LYS A 396 21.19 10.98 -10.89
C LYS A 396 20.30 9.75 -10.79
N GLN A 397 19.51 9.51 -11.83
CA GLN A 397 18.81 8.24 -12.02
C GLN A 397 19.71 7.27 -12.78
N TYR A 398 19.82 6.03 -12.28
CA TYR A 398 20.67 4.99 -12.85
C TYR A 398 19.83 3.85 -13.42
N LYS A 399 19.12 4.11 -14.52
CA LYS A 399 18.22 3.13 -15.18
C LYS A 399 18.84 1.76 -15.40
N ARG A 400 20.15 1.71 -15.69
CA ARG A 400 20.87 0.43 -15.87
C ARG A 400 20.95 -0.37 -14.56
N LEU A 401 21.23 0.28 -13.43
CA LEU A 401 21.28 -0.39 -12.12
C LEU A 401 19.89 -0.83 -11.64
N GLU A 402 18.86 -0.07 -12.03
CA GLU A 402 17.46 -0.46 -11.81
C GLU A 402 17.10 -1.71 -12.62
N ASN A 403 17.43 -1.75 -13.90
CA ASN A 403 17.19 -2.90 -14.77
C ASN A 403 17.98 -4.14 -14.34
N ASP A 404 19.19 -3.94 -13.82
CA ASP A 404 20.07 -5.01 -13.32
C ASP A 404 19.69 -5.46 -11.89
N ASN A 405 18.57 -4.97 -11.32
CA ASN A 405 18.04 -5.32 -9.99
C ASN A 405 19.00 -5.13 -8.80
N ILE A 406 20.01 -4.29 -8.94
CA ILE A 406 21.06 -4.10 -7.91
C ILE A 406 20.49 -3.65 -6.55
N GLU A 407 19.41 -2.85 -6.53
CA GLU A 407 18.76 -2.45 -5.27
C GLU A 407 18.20 -3.66 -4.50
N LEU A 408 17.65 -4.65 -5.22
CA LEU A 408 17.12 -5.89 -4.64
C LEU A 408 18.26 -6.78 -4.11
N ASP A 409 19.37 -6.85 -4.83
CA ASP A 409 20.54 -7.63 -4.40
C ASP A 409 21.12 -7.06 -3.09
N ILE A 410 21.27 -5.74 -3.00
CA ILE A 410 21.71 -5.06 -1.76
C ILE A 410 20.77 -5.41 -0.59
N LYS A 411 19.45 -5.35 -0.81
CA LYS A 411 18.45 -5.71 0.22
C LYS A 411 18.54 -7.18 0.64
N THR A 412 18.78 -8.06 -0.33
CA THR A 412 18.88 -9.51 -0.10
C THR A 412 20.11 -9.85 0.74
N ILE A 413 21.28 -9.32 0.38
CA ILE A 413 22.53 -9.52 1.14
C ILE A 413 22.40 -8.90 2.53
N LEU A 414 21.82 -7.69 2.64
CA LEU A 414 21.58 -7.04 3.93
C LEU A 414 20.68 -7.90 4.86
N SER A 415 19.62 -8.50 4.30
CA SER A 415 18.73 -9.41 5.03
C SER A 415 19.49 -10.65 5.53
N GLN A 416 20.33 -11.25 4.68
CA GLN A 416 21.18 -12.39 5.06
C GLN A 416 22.16 -12.02 6.18
N PHE A 417 22.72 -10.81 6.15
CA PHE A 417 23.63 -10.32 7.20
C PHE A 417 22.92 -10.14 8.54
N SER A 418 21.67 -9.67 8.51
CA SER A 418 20.82 -9.57 9.70
C SER A 418 20.53 -10.96 10.29
N GLN A 419 20.07 -11.90 9.46
CA GLN A 419 19.73 -13.26 9.90
C GLN A 419 20.93 -14.05 10.44
N SER A 420 22.11 -13.86 9.86
CA SER A 420 23.34 -14.52 10.29
C SER A 420 24.02 -13.86 11.50
N GLY A 421 23.46 -12.78 12.04
CA GLY A 421 24.05 -12.02 13.15
C GLY A 421 25.33 -11.27 12.78
N LYS A 422 25.65 -11.16 11.49
CA LYS A 422 26.84 -10.42 10.99
C LYS A 422 26.73 -8.92 11.21
N LEU A 423 25.53 -8.39 11.44
CA LEU A 423 25.30 -6.98 11.80
C LEU A 423 25.56 -6.70 13.29
N GLY A 424 25.91 -7.69 14.12
CA GLY A 424 25.91 -7.53 15.57
C GLY A 424 24.52 -7.81 16.15
N LYS A 425 24.47 -8.19 17.43
CA LYS A 425 23.19 -8.40 18.16
C LYS A 425 22.74 -7.13 18.85
#